data_AF-A0A9P7FQ95-F1
#
_entry.id   AF-A0A9P7FQ95-F1
#
_cell.length_a   1.000
_cell.length_b   1.000
_cell.length_c   1.000
_cell.angle_alpha   90.00
_cell.angle_beta   90.00
_cell.angle_gamma   90.00
#
_symmetry.space_group_name_H-M   'P 1'
#
loop_
_entity.id
_entity.type
_entity.pdbx_description
1 polymer ?
#
loop_
_entity_poly.entity_id
_entity_poly.type
_entity_poly.pdbx_seq_one_letter_code
_entity_poly.pdbx_strand_id
1 'polypeptide(L)'
;MENLRRRIPFKSDDFEEDENHILDEQEQEAIIQKLRDTNRVSSKRYQAILQVIFGLSVVLNLFGATILPDIRAKSADIPLPALFTLFNILVHLNLALIAFRDNARVRLVASEYALHPIPYQLSYAVTAVPPTLSMFLRRSWQSTTWWGLTMGVVFTVQTVTKSIDEGNESISELESLRYVAPGA
;
A
#
# COMPACT_ATOMS: atom_id res chain seq x y z
N MET A 1 -74.21 6.11 2.84
CA MET A 1 -73.06 5.19 2.87
C MET A 1 -71.84 6.01 3.19
N GLU A 2 -71.28 5.80 4.37
CA GLU A 2 -70.21 6.61 4.95
C GLU A 2 -68.94 6.54 4.12
N ASN A 3 -68.50 7.68 3.60
CA ASN A 3 -67.21 7.83 2.97
C ASN A 3 -66.19 8.12 4.08
N LEU A 4 -65.80 7.05 4.78
CA LEU A 4 -64.83 7.10 5.87
C LEU A 4 -63.47 7.51 5.31
N ARG A 5 -63.08 8.76 5.58
CA ARG A 5 -61.78 9.33 5.22
C ARG A 5 -60.68 8.56 5.96
N ARG A 6 -60.07 7.60 5.27
CA ARG A 6 -58.97 6.77 5.76
C ARG A 6 -57.76 7.66 6.05
N ARG A 7 -57.28 7.65 7.29
CA ARG A 7 -56.00 8.29 7.65
C ARG A 7 -54.88 7.48 7.00
N ILE A 8 -54.11 8.12 6.13
CA ILE A 8 -52.87 7.57 5.60
C ILE A 8 -51.85 7.74 6.74
N PRO A 9 -51.30 6.67 7.33
CA PRO A 9 -50.21 6.82 8.29
C PRO A 9 -49.04 7.48 7.55
N PHE A 10 -48.41 8.46 8.19
CA PHE A 10 -47.16 9.02 7.73
C PHE A 10 -46.20 7.86 7.52
N LYS A 11 -45.85 7.62 6.26
CA LYS A 11 -44.71 6.80 5.91
C LYS A 11 -43.52 7.72 6.18
N SER A 12 -42.80 7.49 7.27
CA SER A 12 -41.49 8.09 7.42
C SER A 12 -40.67 7.53 6.26
N ASP A 13 -40.33 8.40 5.31
CA ASP A 13 -39.23 8.10 4.42
C ASP A 13 -37.99 8.14 5.32
N ASP A 14 -37.62 6.99 5.88
CA ASP A 14 -36.43 6.76 6.72
C ASP A 14 -35.12 6.89 5.90
N PHE A 15 -35.04 7.89 5.02
CA PHE A 15 -33.91 8.16 4.14
C PHE A 15 -33.53 9.65 4.09
N GLU A 16 -34.01 10.45 5.02
CA GLU A 16 -33.29 11.65 5.45
C GLU A 16 -32.61 11.29 6.77
N GLU A 17 -31.43 10.66 6.67
CA GLU A 17 -30.53 10.52 7.81
C GLU A 17 -30.31 11.91 8.41
N ASP A 18 -30.70 12.08 9.68
CA ASP A 18 -30.50 13.29 10.47
C ASP A 18 -29.00 13.66 10.47
N GLU A 19 -28.57 14.51 9.54
CA GLU A 19 -27.25 15.16 9.56
C GLU A 19 -27.03 15.98 10.86
N ASN A 20 -28.08 16.13 11.68
CA ASN A 20 -28.07 16.79 12.98
C ASN A 20 -28.16 15.85 14.20
N HIS A 21 -28.10 14.51 14.03
CA HIS A 21 -28.06 13.59 15.17
C HIS A 21 -26.69 13.69 15.87
N ILE A 22 -26.68 14.26 17.07
CA ILE A 22 -25.49 14.33 17.92
C ILE A 22 -25.29 12.97 18.57
N LEU A 23 -24.23 12.27 18.17
CA LEU A 23 -23.86 10.98 18.73
C LEU A 23 -23.48 11.09 20.21
N ASP A 24 -24.03 10.22 21.05
CA ASP A 24 -23.61 10.10 22.44
C ASP A 24 -22.20 9.48 22.57
N GLU A 25 -21.60 9.52 23.76
CA GLU A 25 -20.23 9.03 23.97
C GLU A 25 -20.08 7.52 23.69
N GLN A 26 -21.13 6.72 23.87
CA GLN A 26 -21.11 5.29 23.64
C GLN A 26 -21.21 4.98 22.14
N GLU A 27 -22.07 5.71 21.43
CA GLU A 27 -22.22 5.65 19.98
C GLU A 27 -20.92 6.08 19.28
N GLN A 28 -20.28 7.15 19.74
CA GLN A 28 -18.97 7.60 19.21
C GLN A 28 -17.90 6.51 19.38
N GLU A 29 -17.78 5.90 20.56
CA GLU A 29 -16.83 4.81 20.80
C GLU A 29 -17.12 3.60 19.90
N ALA A 30 -18.39 3.22 19.77
CA ALA A 30 -18.79 2.11 18.92
C ALA A 30 -18.43 2.35 17.44
N ILE A 31 -18.61 3.58 16.95
CA ILE A 31 -18.26 3.97 15.58
C ILE A 31 -16.75 3.96 15.39
N ILE A 32 -15.97 4.59 16.29
CA ILE A 32 -14.51 4.60 16.24
C ILE A 32 -13.96 3.17 16.25
N GLN A 33 -14.49 2.32 17.12
CA GLN A 33 -14.07 0.92 17.21
C GLN A 33 -14.38 0.15 15.92
N LYS A 34 -15.57 0.36 15.33
CA LYS A 34 -15.94 -0.22 14.03
C LYS A 34 -15.03 0.26 12.90
N LEU A 35 -14.65 1.54 12.90
CA LEU A 35 -13.72 2.12 11.92
C LEU A 35 -12.31 1.52 12.08
N ARG A 36 -11.81 1.38 13.32
CA ARG A 36 -10.55 0.68 13.62
C ARG A 36 -10.55 -0.75 13.11
N ASP A 37 -11.60 -1.51 13.38
CA ASP A 37 -11.69 -2.90 12.93
C ASP A 37 -11.73 -3.00 11.40
N THR A 38 -12.48 -2.11 10.75
CA THR A 38 -12.55 -2.03 9.29
C THR A 38 -11.20 -1.65 8.68
N ASN A 39 -10.53 -0.64 9.23
CA ASN A 39 -9.20 -0.22 8.77
C ASN A 39 -8.15 -1.33 8.98
N ARG A 40 -8.21 -2.05 10.10
CA ARG A 40 -7.32 -3.21 10.35
C ARG A 40 -7.52 -4.32 9.31
N VAL A 41 -8.77 -4.61 8.94
CA VAL A 41 -9.07 -5.60 7.90
C VAL A 41 -8.59 -5.12 6.53
N SER A 42 -8.82 -3.84 6.19
CA SER A 42 -8.36 -3.25 4.93
C SER A 42 -6.82 -3.27 4.83
N SER A 43 -6.13 -2.83 5.88
CA SER A 43 -4.67 -2.83 5.99
C SER A 43 -4.08 -4.23 5.80
N LYS A 44 -4.68 -5.27 6.39
CA LYS A 44 -4.27 -6.66 6.17
C LYS A 44 -4.44 -7.09 4.71
N ARG A 45 -5.53 -6.70 4.05
CA ARG A 45 -5.75 -7.00 2.62
C ARG A 45 -4.72 -6.29 1.75
N TYR A 46 -4.42 -5.03 2.03
CA TYR A 46 -3.38 -4.28 1.31
C TYR A 46 -2.00 -4.92 1.48
N GLN A 47 -1.64 -5.34 2.70
CA GLN A 47 -0.40 -6.07 2.94
C GLN A 47 -0.35 -7.39 2.16
N ALA A 48 -1.45 -8.15 2.10
CA ALA A 48 -1.52 -9.39 1.32
C ALA A 48 -1.33 -9.13 -0.19
N ILE A 49 -1.97 -8.08 -0.72
CA ILE A 49 -1.79 -7.67 -2.13
C ILE A 49 -0.33 -7.29 -2.39
N LEU A 50 0.30 -6.52 -1.49
CA LEU A 50 1.73 -6.20 -1.59
C LEU A 50 2.61 -7.45 -1.58
N GLN A 51 2.31 -8.45 -0.74
CA GLN A 51 3.06 -9.73 -0.73
C GLN A 51 2.98 -10.42 -2.08
N VAL A 52 1.80 -10.44 -2.70
CA VAL A 52 1.61 -11.05 -4.02
C VAL A 52 2.38 -10.29 -5.10
N ILE A 53 2.25 -8.95 -5.15
CA ILE A 53 2.94 -8.10 -6.12
C ILE A 53 4.46 -8.23 -5.97
N PHE A 54 4.95 -8.18 -4.73
CA PHE A 54 6.35 -8.32 -4.42
C PHE A 54 6.90 -9.70 -4.79
N GLY A 55 6.19 -10.76 -4.37
CA GLY A 55 6.55 -12.14 -4.69
C GLY A 55 6.60 -12.37 -6.21
N LEU A 56 5.60 -11.86 -6.93
CA LEU A 56 5.57 -11.93 -8.40
C LEU A 56 6.73 -11.16 -9.03
N SER A 57 7.06 -9.97 -8.52
CA SER A 57 8.19 -9.17 -9.03
C SER A 57 9.54 -9.87 -8.82
N VAL A 58 9.76 -10.47 -7.64
CA VAL A 58 10.98 -11.23 -7.33
C VAL A 58 11.09 -12.46 -8.22
N VAL A 59 10.00 -13.23 -8.34
CA VAL A 59 9.90 -14.38 -9.26
C VAL A 59 10.25 -13.91 -10.67
N LEU A 60 9.60 -12.87 -11.18
CA LEU A 60 9.83 -12.37 -12.54
C LEU A 60 11.29 -11.95 -12.76
N ASN A 61 11.93 -11.28 -11.79
CA ASN A 61 13.34 -10.91 -11.88
C ASN A 61 14.28 -12.14 -11.86
N LEU A 62 14.00 -13.14 -11.02
CA LEU A 62 14.81 -14.36 -10.92
C LEU A 62 14.67 -15.24 -12.18
N PHE A 63 13.44 -15.45 -12.64
CA PHE A 63 13.13 -16.29 -13.81
C PHE A 63 13.51 -15.61 -15.12
N GLY A 64 13.32 -14.29 -15.24
CA GLY A 64 13.80 -13.50 -16.38
C GLY A 64 15.33 -13.56 -16.54
N ALA A 65 16.07 -13.66 -15.43
CA ALA A 65 17.53 -13.79 -15.46
C ALA A 65 18.04 -15.22 -15.79
N THR A 66 17.24 -16.26 -15.51
CA THR A 66 17.70 -17.66 -15.53
C THR A 66 17.05 -18.53 -16.61
N ILE A 67 15.76 -18.38 -16.88
CA ILE A 67 14.96 -19.34 -17.69
C ILE A 67 14.61 -18.80 -19.08
N LEU A 68 14.61 -17.48 -19.29
CA LEU A 68 14.28 -16.86 -20.58
C LEU A 68 15.54 -16.32 -21.27
N PRO A 69 16.40 -17.19 -21.84
CA PRO A 69 17.65 -16.78 -22.48
C PRO A 69 17.42 -15.84 -23.66
N ASP A 70 16.24 -15.87 -24.30
CA ASP A 70 15.91 -14.99 -25.43
C ASP A 70 15.61 -13.54 -25.00
N ILE A 71 15.06 -13.37 -23.79
CA ILE A 71 14.94 -12.06 -23.14
C ILE A 71 16.31 -11.60 -22.65
N ARG A 72 17.11 -12.51 -22.08
CA ARG A 72 18.50 -12.22 -21.63
C ARG A 72 19.43 -11.86 -22.78
N ALA A 73 19.32 -12.52 -23.94
CA ALA A 73 20.10 -12.22 -25.14
C ALA A 73 19.77 -10.83 -25.70
N LYS A 74 18.51 -10.41 -25.63
CA LYS A 74 18.08 -9.04 -25.98
C LYS A 74 18.35 -7.99 -24.90
N SER A 75 18.56 -8.40 -23.63
CA SER A 75 18.87 -7.49 -22.51
C SER A 75 20.35 -7.44 -22.12
N ALA A 76 21.19 -8.31 -22.71
CA ALA A 76 22.66 -8.17 -22.74
C ALA A 76 23.13 -6.88 -23.45
N ASP A 77 22.19 -6.15 -24.04
CA ASP A 77 22.31 -4.84 -24.64
C ASP A 77 22.68 -3.71 -23.65
N ILE A 78 22.41 -3.88 -22.35
CA ILE A 78 22.81 -2.87 -21.36
C ILE A 78 24.15 -3.27 -20.73
N PRO A 79 25.13 -2.35 -20.60
CA PRO A 79 26.36 -2.66 -19.91
C PRO A 79 26.07 -3.07 -18.45
N LEU A 80 26.71 -4.16 -17.99
CA LEU A 80 26.66 -4.62 -16.61
C LEU A 80 25.26 -5.05 -16.12
N PRO A 81 24.52 -5.91 -16.86
CA PRO A 81 23.15 -6.30 -16.49
C PRO A 81 23.10 -6.99 -15.12
N ALA A 82 24.16 -7.73 -14.75
CA ALA A 82 24.27 -8.39 -13.45
C ALA A 82 24.28 -7.39 -12.27
N LEU A 83 24.94 -6.24 -12.42
CA LEU A 83 24.95 -5.20 -11.38
C LEU A 83 23.56 -4.59 -11.21
N PHE A 84 22.85 -4.33 -12.32
CA PHE A 84 21.48 -3.81 -12.24
C PHE A 84 20.50 -4.83 -11.67
N THR A 85 20.65 -6.12 -11.98
CA THR A 85 19.89 -7.17 -11.31
C THR A 85 20.20 -7.20 -9.81
N LEU A 86 21.47 -7.09 -9.40
CA LEU A 86 21.84 -7.01 -7.99
C LEU A 86 21.22 -5.80 -7.29
N PHE A 87 21.26 -4.61 -7.91
CA PHE A 87 20.60 -3.42 -7.38
C PHE A 87 19.09 -3.61 -7.26
N ASN A 88 18.44 -4.19 -8.26
CA ASN A 88 17.02 -4.52 -8.18
C ASN A 88 16.74 -5.45 -6.99
N ILE A 89 17.54 -6.50 -6.78
CA ILE A 89 17.39 -7.40 -5.64
C ILE A 89 17.54 -6.65 -4.31
N LEU A 90 18.55 -5.78 -4.19
CA LEU A 90 18.76 -4.97 -2.98
C LEU A 90 17.61 -3.99 -2.72
N VAL A 91 17.06 -3.36 -3.76
CA VAL A 91 15.88 -2.50 -3.64
C VAL A 91 14.67 -3.31 -3.20
N HIS A 92 14.45 -4.50 -3.77
CA HIS A 92 13.37 -5.39 -3.34
C HIS A 92 13.55 -5.77 -1.86
N LEU A 93 14.76 -6.11 -1.42
CA LEU A 93 15.03 -6.39 -0.02
C LEU A 93 14.71 -5.18 0.87
N ASN A 94 15.11 -3.98 0.46
CA ASN A 94 14.78 -2.74 1.15
C ASN A 94 13.27 -2.51 1.26
N LEU A 95 12.54 -2.68 0.15
CA LEU A 95 11.07 -2.55 0.13
C LEU A 95 10.40 -3.60 1.01
N ALA A 96 10.91 -4.83 1.05
CA ALA A 96 10.40 -5.88 1.94
C ALA A 96 10.57 -5.51 3.42
N LEU A 97 11.72 -4.90 3.79
CA LEU A 97 11.94 -4.40 5.15
C LEU A 97 10.95 -3.29 5.52
N ILE A 98 10.61 -2.42 4.57
CA ILE A 98 9.62 -1.35 4.79
C ILE A 98 8.20 -1.93 4.90
N ALA A 99 7.78 -2.71 3.90
CA ALA A 99 6.40 -3.21 3.80
C ALA A 99 6.05 -4.25 4.88
N PHE A 100 7.03 -5.04 5.32
CA PHE A 100 6.83 -6.10 6.30
C PHE A 100 7.48 -5.79 7.64
N ARG A 101 7.64 -4.51 7.98
CA ARG A 101 8.35 -4.07 9.19
C ARG A 101 7.94 -4.83 10.45
N ASP A 102 6.65 -5.08 10.66
CA ASP A 102 6.17 -5.78 11.86
C ASP A 102 6.61 -7.25 11.90
N ASN A 103 6.44 -7.97 10.79
CA ASN A 103 6.87 -9.37 10.67
C ASN A 103 8.40 -9.50 10.64
N ALA A 104 9.07 -8.56 9.98
CA ALA A 104 10.52 -8.48 9.87
C ALA A 104 11.13 -8.17 11.23
N ARG A 105 10.55 -7.24 12.00
CA ARG A 105 10.97 -6.95 13.37
C ARG A 105 10.83 -8.20 14.22
N VAL A 106 9.68 -8.87 14.26
CA VAL A 106 9.53 -10.12 15.02
C VAL A 106 10.55 -11.20 14.64
N ARG A 107 10.93 -11.30 13.36
CA ARG A 107 11.90 -12.32 12.87
C ARG A 107 13.37 -11.90 12.96
N LEU A 108 13.67 -10.60 12.90
CA LEU A 108 15.02 -10.03 12.88
C LEU A 108 15.41 -9.35 14.22
N VAL A 109 14.52 -9.30 15.21
CA VAL A 109 14.71 -8.75 16.58
C VAL A 109 15.78 -9.47 17.41
N ALA A 110 16.47 -10.47 16.86
CA ALA A 110 17.66 -11.03 17.50
C ALA A 110 18.96 -10.23 17.24
N SER A 111 18.94 -9.17 16.41
CA SER A 111 20.15 -8.41 16.08
C SER A 111 20.07 -6.96 16.58
N GLU A 112 21.04 -6.56 17.42
CA GLU A 112 21.25 -5.18 17.89
C GLU A 112 21.54 -4.20 16.75
N TYR A 113 21.89 -4.70 15.57
CA TYR A 113 22.04 -3.92 14.34
C TYR A 113 20.70 -3.86 13.61
N ALA A 114 19.81 -2.98 14.06
CA ALA A 114 18.58 -2.69 13.35
C ALA A 114 18.89 -2.14 11.96
N LEU A 115 18.71 -2.96 10.92
CA LEU A 115 18.82 -2.51 9.53
C LEU A 115 17.78 -1.41 9.30
N HIS A 116 18.27 -0.19 9.10
CA HIS A 116 17.41 0.94 8.79
C HIS A 116 17.07 0.91 7.30
N PRO A 117 15.79 0.88 6.92
CA PRO A 117 15.42 0.92 5.53
C PRO A 117 15.86 2.24 4.90
N ILE A 118 16.31 2.15 3.66
CA ILE A 118 16.67 3.29 2.83
C ILE A 118 15.40 4.07 2.46
N PRO A 119 15.44 5.41 2.45
CA PRO A 119 14.29 6.24 2.07
C PRO A 119 13.82 6.00 0.62
N TYR A 120 12.53 6.25 0.37
CA TYR A 120 11.92 6.07 -0.96
C TYR A 120 12.60 6.91 -2.04
N GLN A 121 13.03 8.13 -1.73
CA GLN A 121 13.71 9.03 -2.69
C GLN A 121 14.97 8.38 -3.27
N LEU A 122 15.78 7.73 -2.43
CA LEU A 122 16.97 7.02 -2.90
C LEU A 122 16.59 5.76 -3.68
N SER A 123 15.53 5.06 -3.25
CA SER A 123 15.01 3.89 -3.98
C SER A 123 14.56 4.26 -5.40
N TYR A 124 13.87 5.39 -5.58
CA TYR A 124 13.53 5.92 -6.90
C TYR A 124 14.76 6.30 -7.72
N ALA A 125 15.72 7.01 -7.11
CA ALA A 125 16.94 7.42 -7.79
C ALA A 125 17.71 6.20 -8.32
N VAL A 126 17.89 5.17 -7.49
CA VAL A 126 18.60 3.93 -7.87
C VAL A 126 17.84 3.15 -8.94
N THR A 127 16.52 3.02 -8.81
CA THR A 127 15.69 2.29 -9.79
C THR A 127 15.48 3.03 -11.10
N ALA A 128 15.71 4.35 -11.14
CA ALA A 128 15.68 5.14 -12.37
C ALA A 128 16.92 4.93 -13.25
N VAL A 129 18.06 4.53 -12.69
CA VAL A 129 19.32 4.38 -13.45
C VAL A 129 19.20 3.37 -14.59
N PRO A 130 18.71 2.12 -14.38
CA PRO A 130 18.61 1.14 -15.47
C PRO A 130 17.69 1.56 -16.63
N PRO A 131 16.43 2.04 -16.42
CA PRO A 131 15.58 2.45 -17.52
C PRO A 131 16.06 3.73 -18.21
N THR A 132 16.63 4.71 -17.48
CA THR A 132 17.20 5.92 -18.11
C THR A 132 18.41 5.59 -18.97
N LEU A 133 19.28 4.69 -18.52
CA LEU A 133 20.41 4.21 -19.31
C LEU A 133 19.95 3.43 -20.54
N SER A 134 18.93 2.57 -20.40
CA SER A 134 18.28 1.86 -21.52
C SER A 134 17.78 2.85 -22.59
N MET A 135 17.11 3.91 -22.15
CA MET A 135 16.58 4.96 -23.03
C MET A 135 17.70 5.76 -23.71
N PHE A 136 18.74 6.14 -22.96
CA PHE A 136 19.89 6.88 -23.50
C PHE A 136 20.65 6.08 -24.57
N LEU A 137 20.80 4.77 -24.35
CA LEU A 137 21.41 3.84 -25.31
C LEU A 137 20.46 3.47 -26.47
N ARG A 138 19.27 4.08 -26.55
CA ARG A 138 18.24 3.84 -27.58
C ARG A 138 17.89 2.36 -27.72
N ARG A 139 17.82 1.64 -26.61
CA ARG A 139 17.41 0.23 -26.59
C ARG A 139 15.91 0.10 -26.85
N SER A 140 15.48 -1.14 -27.09
CA SER A 140 14.06 -1.43 -27.32
C SER A 140 13.21 -0.96 -26.14
N TRP A 141 11.98 -0.52 -26.43
CA TRP A 141 11.02 -0.12 -25.39
C TRP A 141 10.78 -1.25 -24.38
N GLN A 142 10.85 -2.50 -24.82
CA GLN A 142 10.72 -3.70 -23.97
C GLN A 142 11.78 -3.74 -22.88
N SER A 143 13.04 -3.42 -23.22
CA SER A 143 14.14 -3.35 -22.24
C SER A 143 13.89 -2.22 -21.24
N THR A 144 13.54 -1.03 -21.73
CA THR A 144 13.26 0.12 -20.86
C THR A 144 12.10 -0.16 -19.90
N THR A 145 11.01 -0.76 -20.39
CA THR A 145 9.86 -1.16 -19.55
C THR A 145 10.23 -2.24 -18.55
N TRP A 146 11.01 -3.25 -18.97
CA TRP A 146 11.49 -4.30 -18.07
C TRP A 146 12.30 -3.73 -16.90
N TRP A 147 13.24 -2.85 -17.20
CA TRP A 147 14.06 -2.18 -16.19
C TRP A 147 13.29 -1.15 -15.36
N GLY A 148 12.22 -0.58 -15.92
CA GLY A 148 11.31 0.33 -15.22
C GLY A 148 10.33 -0.36 -14.28
N LEU A 149 10.18 -1.69 -14.34
CA LEU A 149 9.22 -2.42 -13.51
C LEU A 149 9.47 -2.23 -12.01
N THR A 150 10.73 -2.26 -11.58
CA THR A 150 11.11 -2.06 -10.17
C THR A 150 10.66 -0.69 -9.65
N MET A 151 10.72 0.35 -10.48
CA MET A 151 10.22 1.68 -10.12
C MET A 151 8.71 1.65 -9.86
N GLY A 152 7.95 0.92 -10.67
CA GLY A 152 6.51 0.70 -10.45
C GLY A 152 6.21 -0.02 -9.13
N VAL A 153 7.07 -0.98 -8.74
CA VAL A 153 6.96 -1.66 -7.44
C VAL A 153 7.25 -0.71 -6.28
N VAL A 154 8.30 0.12 -6.37
CA VAL A 154 8.58 1.17 -5.36
C VAL A 154 7.35 2.08 -5.18
N PHE A 155 6.77 2.54 -6.30
CA PHE A 155 5.59 3.40 -6.29
C PHE A 155 4.38 2.74 -5.64
N THR A 156 4.14 1.47 -5.96
CA THR A 156 3.01 0.71 -5.40
C THR A 156 3.18 0.52 -3.90
N VAL A 157 4.38 0.12 -3.44
CA VAL A 157 4.69 -0.03 -2.02
C VAL A 157 4.49 1.29 -1.27
N GLN A 158 5.05 2.39 -1.79
CA GLN A 158 4.89 3.70 -1.17
C GLN A 158 3.42 4.12 -1.09
N THR A 159 2.67 3.95 -2.17
CA THR A 159 1.24 4.32 -2.23
C THR A 159 0.45 3.55 -1.18
N VAL A 160 0.63 2.23 -1.11
CA VAL A 160 -0.07 1.39 -0.16
C VAL A 160 0.31 1.71 1.28
N THR A 161 1.61 1.89 1.57
CA THR A 161 2.06 2.30 2.91
C THR A 161 1.43 3.63 3.31
N LYS A 162 1.44 4.62 2.40
CA LYS A 162 0.81 5.92 2.65
C LYS A 162 -0.69 5.79 2.93
N SER A 163 -1.42 4.97 2.16
CA SER A 163 -2.85 4.74 2.39
C SER A 163 -3.14 4.07 3.74
N ILE A 164 -2.26 3.18 4.22
CA ILE A 164 -2.37 2.58 5.56
C ILE A 164 -2.12 3.65 6.63
N ASP A 165 -1.09 4.47 6.47
CA ASP A 165 -0.73 5.53 7.42
C ASP A 165 -1.82 6.59 7.51
N GLU A 166 -2.35 7.06 6.37
CA GLU A 166 -3.50 7.98 6.30
C GLU A 166 -4.76 7.39 6.96
N GLY A 167 -5.00 6.09 6.78
CA GLY A 167 -6.10 5.39 7.45
C GLY A 167 -5.94 5.33 8.97
N ASN A 168 -4.71 5.21 9.47
CA ASN A 168 -4.43 5.24 10.91
C ASN A 168 -4.51 6.67 11.48
N GLU A 169 -3.99 7.66 10.73
CA GLU A 169 -4.00 9.07 11.11
C GLU A 169 -5.43 9.60 11.23
N SER A 170 -6.29 9.34 10.23
CA SER A 170 -7.70 9.76 10.26
C SER A 170 -8.47 9.19 11.46
N ILE A 171 -8.20 7.95 11.86
CA ILE A 171 -8.79 7.37 13.07
C ILE A 171 -8.26 8.06 14.33
N SER A 172 -6.95 8.32 14.40
CA SER A 172 -6.36 9.05 15.52
C SER A 172 -6.89 10.49 15.63
N GLU A 173 -7.17 11.13 14.50
CA GLU A 173 -7.76 12.47 14.44
C GLU A 173 -9.22 12.42 14.94
N LEU A 174 -10.02 11.44 14.49
CA LEU A 174 -11.38 11.22 14.99
C LEU A 174 -11.42 11.00 16.51
N GLU A 175 -10.45 10.28 17.06
CA GLU A 175 -10.31 10.09 18.50
C GLU A 175 -9.98 11.39 19.24
N SER A 176 -9.19 12.27 18.62
CA SER A 176 -8.87 13.58 19.19
C SER A 176 -10.06 14.56 19.19
N LEU A 177 -11.02 14.35 18.28
CA LEU A 177 -12.25 15.14 18.16
C LEU A 177 -13.40 14.61 19.03
N ARG A 178 -13.18 13.49 19.74
CA ARG A 178 -14.17 12.90 20.63
C ARG A 178 -14.66 13.94 21.65
N TYR A 179 -15.97 14.11 21.71
CA TYR A 179 -16.59 14.99 22.69
C TYR A 179 -16.62 14.30 24.06
N VAL A 180 -16.22 15.03 25.10
CA VAL A 180 -16.37 14.60 26.50
C VAL A 180 -17.35 15.55 27.16
N ALA A 181 -18.52 15.04 27.53
CA ALA A 181 -19.54 15.86 28.18
C ALA A 181 -19.06 16.25 29.60
N PRO A 182 -19.02 17.54 29.95
CA PRO A 182 -18.68 17.95 31.31
C PRO A 182 -19.84 17.60 32.25
N GLY A 183 -19.72 16.53 33.04
CA GLY A 183 -20.61 16.27 34.17
C GLY A 183 -21.11 14.84 34.40
N ALA A 184 -20.42 13.81 33.91
CA ALA A 184 -20.62 12.43 34.38
C ALA A 184 -19.80 12.14 35.64
#